data_AF-A0A1T5NVY5-F1
#
_entry.id   AF-A0A1T5NVY5-F1
#
_cell.length_a   1.000
_cell.length_b   1.000
_cell.length_c   1.000
_cell.angle_alpha   90.00
_cell.angle_beta   90.00
_cell.angle_gamma   90.00
#
_symmetry.space_group_name_H-M   'P 1'
#
loop_
_entity.id
_entity.type
_entity.pdbx_description
1 polymer ?
#
loop_
_entity_poly.entity_id
_entity_poly.type
_entity_poly.pdbx_seq_one_letter_code
_entity_poly.pdbx_strand_id
1 'polypeptide(L)'
;MKKIFFIAVITLLGGKLAQAQQSTPSPVNQVKEGYKQTRANTDYSMIYLRNIAVTDAQKPQVNKIILNYLDAKRTLALANKQDLSVYRQQQPALFNDFKTKLAAVLNSEQMSAFMASKPPLDDKKNLLRGLFY
;
A
#
# COMPACT_ATOMS: atom_id res chain seq x y z
N MET A 1 6.43 -29.75 50.90
CA MET A 1 5.59 -29.25 49.79
C MET A 1 4.41 -30.20 49.57
N LYS A 2 3.28 -29.69 49.10
CA LYS A 2 1.93 -30.25 49.18
C LYS A 2 1.68 -31.55 48.39
N LYS A 3 1.16 -32.54 49.12
CA LYS A 3 0.04 -33.48 48.88
C LYS A 3 -0.57 -33.68 47.46
N ILE A 4 -0.60 -34.96 47.08
CA ILE A 4 -1.76 -35.81 46.65
C ILE A 4 -2.28 -35.72 45.20
N PHE A 5 -2.21 -36.91 44.56
CA PHE A 5 -2.97 -37.53 43.45
C PHE A 5 -4.22 -36.83 42.91
N PHE A 6 -4.48 -36.95 41.59
CA PHE A 6 -5.78 -37.40 41.08
C PHE A 6 -5.71 -38.04 39.68
N ILE A 7 -6.47 -39.13 39.57
CA ILE A 7 -6.68 -40.05 38.46
C ILE A 7 -7.78 -39.51 37.51
N ALA A 8 -7.62 -39.85 36.22
CA ALA A 8 -8.57 -40.03 35.11
C ALA A 8 -9.98 -39.41 35.13
N VAL A 9 -10.50 -39.09 33.94
CA VAL A 9 -11.62 -39.82 33.29
C VAL A 9 -11.97 -39.14 31.96
N ILE A 10 -11.93 -39.93 30.89
CA ILE A 10 -12.54 -39.66 29.60
C ILE A 10 -14.05 -39.88 29.77
N THR A 11 -14.86 -38.87 29.46
CA THR A 11 -16.30 -39.07 29.24
C THR A 11 -16.64 -38.56 27.84
N LEU A 12 -16.77 -39.52 26.92
CA LEU A 12 -17.53 -39.37 25.69
C LEU A 12 -19.00 -39.15 26.05
N LEU A 13 -19.61 -38.07 25.59
CA LEU A 13 -21.04 -38.06 25.28
C LEU A 13 -21.31 -37.13 24.10
N GLY A 14 -21.98 -37.70 23.11
CA GLY A 14 -22.18 -37.13 21.79
C GLY A 14 -23.04 -35.87 21.82
N GLY A 15 -22.49 -34.80 21.30
CA GLY A 15 -23.24 -33.77 20.59
C GLY A 15 -22.79 -33.84 19.15
N LYS A 16 -23.73 -33.87 18.20
CA LYS A 16 -23.43 -33.67 16.78
C LYS A 16 -22.84 -32.27 16.63
N LEU A 17 -21.52 -32.17 16.78
CA LEU A 17 -20.75 -31.07 16.21
C LEU A 17 -20.87 -31.28 14.70
N ALA A 18 -21.89 -30.66 14.12
CA ALA A 18 -21.76 -30.15 12.78
C ALA A 18 -20.42 -29.42 12.79
N GLN A 19 -19.41 -30.06 12.19
CA GLN A 19 -18.19 -29.39 11.84
C GLN A 19 -18.63 -28.29 10.90
N ALA A 20 -18.90 -27.10 11.44
CA ALA A 20 -18.60 -25.90 10.73
C ALA A 20 -17.09 -26.02 10.48
N GLN A 21 -16.74 -26.63 9.34
CA GLN A 21 -15.46 -26.42 8.71
C GLN A 21 -15.42 -24.91 8.49
N GLN A 22 -14.95 -24.17 9.49
CA GLN A 22 -14.42 -22.85 9.28
C GLN A 22 -13.32 -23.09 8.27
N SER A 23 -13.63 -22.81 7.01
CA SER A 23 -12.68 -22.76 5.92
C SER A 23 -11.73 -21.61 6.26
N THR A 24 -10.76 -21.89 7.13
CA THR A 24 -9.69 -20.97 7.43
C THR A 24 -9.03 -20.64 6.10
N PRO A 25 -9.06 -19.37 5.64
CA PRO A 25 -8.45 -19.00 4.39
C PRO A 25 -6.99 -19.45 4.43
N SER A 26 -6.51 -20.00 3.32
CA SER A 26 -5.13 -20.50 3.25
C SER A 26 -4.15 -19.40 3.71
N PRO A 27 -3.01 -19.75 4.30
CA PRO A 27 -2.01 -18.77 4.72
C PRO A 27 -1.63 -17.78 3.61
N VAL A 28 -1.61 -18.25 2.36
CA VAL A 28 -1.38 -17.40 1.17
C VAL A 28 -2.49 -16.37 0.97
N ASN A 29 -3.76 -16.74 1.16
CA ASN A 29 -4.87 -15.82 1.05
C ASN A 29 -4.91 -14.83 2.21
N GLN A 30 -4.60 -15.27 3.43
CA GLN A 30 -4.48 -14.37 4.60
C GLN A 30 -3.37 -13.32 4.41
N VAL A 31 -2.21 -13.73 3.89
CA VAL A 31 -1.11 -12.80 3.58
C VAL A 31 -1.49 -11.81 2.48
N LYS A 32 -2.19 -12.26 1.43
CA LYS A 32 -2.66 -11.38 0.35
C LYS A 32 -3.65 -10.34 0.84
N GLU A 33 -4.64 -10.75 1.63
CA GLU A 33 -5.63 -9.82 2.18
C GLU A 33 -5.01 -8.88 3.22
N GLY A 34 -4.12 -9.38 4.08
CA GLY A 34 -3.33 -8.55 5.00
C GLY A 34 -2.53 -7.48 4.27
N TYR A 35 -1.84 -7.84 3.18
CA TYR A 35 -1.10 -6.88 2.34
C TYR A 35 -2.01 -5.83 1.70
N LYS A 36 -3.18 -6.23 1.17
CA LYS A 36 -4.17 -5.27 0.63
C LYS A 36 -4.64 -4.29 1.70
N GLN A 37 -4.94 -4.80 2.89
CA GLN A 37 -5.42 -3.99 4.00
C GLN A 37 -4.35 -3.02 4.52
N THR A 38 -3.10 -3.48 4.70
CA THR A 38 -1.97 -2.61 5.04
C THR A 38 -1.82 -1.50 4.00
N ARG A 39 -1.86 -1.83 2.71
CA ARG A 39 -1.74 -0.83 1.64
C ARG A 39 -2.88 0.18 1.59
N ALA A 40 -4.11 -0.23 1.90
CA ALA A 40 -5.24 0.66 1.97
C ALA A 40 -5.16 1.62 3.17
N ASN A 41 -4.56 1.17 4.27
CA ASN A 41 -4.44 1.92 5.52
C ASN A 41 -3.14 2.74 5.64
N THR A 42 -2.18 2.56 4.73
CA THR A 42 -0.94 3.35 4.71
C THR A 42 -1.23 4.82 4.41
N ASP A 43 -0.72 5.72 5.25
CA ASP A 43 -0.71 7.15 4.96
C ASP A 43 0.44 7.51 4.01
N TYR A 44 0.18 7.39 2.70
CA TYR A 44 1.16 7.72 1.67
C TYR A 44 1.54 9.20 1.64
N SER A 45 0.65 10.09 2.07
CA SER A 45 0.94 11.53 2.16
C SER A 45 2.06 11.80 3.17
N MET A 46 2.08 11.08 4.29
CA MET A 46 3.15 11.16 5.29
C MET A 46 4.47 10.53 4.83
N ILE A 47 4.48 9.76 3.75
CA ILE A 47 5.70 9.17 3.17
C ILE A 47 6.25 10.06 2.06
N TYR A 48 5.36 10.46 1.14
CA TYR A 48 5.72 11.06 -0.14
C TYR A 48 5.45 12.57 -0.22
N LEU A 49 4.77 13.15 0.77
CA LEU A 49 4.46 14.58 0.83
C LEU A 49 4.84 15.15 2.20
N ARG A 50 5.90 14.62 2.84
CA ARG A 50 6.33 15.00 4.20
C ARG A 50 6.50 16.49 4.45
N ASN A 51 6.94 17.23 3.44
CA ASN A 51 7.21 18.67 3.54
C ASN A 51 6.03 19.52 3.03
N ILE A 52 4.87 18.91 2.86
CA ILE A 52 3.66 19.54 2.33
C ILE A 52 2.59 19.38 3.39
N ALA A 53 1.99 20.48 3.81
CA ALA A 53 0.91 20.47 4.79
C ALA A 53 -0.39 19.95 4.15
N VAL A 54 -0.53 18.64 4.01
CA VAL A 54 -1.76 17.98 3.52
C VAL A 54 -2.78 17.95 4.65
N THR A 55 -3.95 18.57 4.44
CA THR A 55 -5.01 18.64 5.46
C THR A 55 -5.70 17.29 5.63
N ASP A 56 -6.33 17.06 6.78
CA ASP A 56 -7.08 15.82 7.03
C ASP A 56 -8.19 15.57 6.01
N ALA A 57 -8.80 16.63 5.49
CA ALA A 57 -9.79 16.53 4.41
C ALA A 57 -9.18 16.09 3.06
N GLN A 58 -7.92 16.45 2.78
CA GLN A 58 -7.22 16.08 1.54
C GLN A 58 -6.66 14.65 1.59
N LYS A 59 -6.22 14.19 2.77
CA LYS A 59 -5.50 12.91 2.96
C LYS A 59 -6.14 11.71 2.26
N PRO A 60 -7.46 11.42 2.38
CA PRO A 60 -8.05 10.25 1.74
C PRO A 60 -7.84 10.25 0.23
N GLN A 61 -8.05 11.39 -0.42
CA GLN A 61 -7.94 11.50 -1.87
C GLN A 61 -6.47 11.53 -2.33
N VAL A 62 -5.60 12.22 -1.60
CA VAL A 62 -4.14 12.20 -1.86
C VAL A 62 -3.58 10.78 -1.77
N ASN A 63 -3.92 10.04 -0.71
CA ASN A 63 -3.46 8.67 -0.51
C ASN A 63 -3.94 7.74 -1.63
N LYS A 64 -5.20 7.89 -2.05
CA LYS A 64 -5.76 7.16 -3.19
C LYS A 64 -5.02 7.46 -4.50
N ILE A 65 -4.72 8.74 -4.77
CA ILE A 65 -4.00 9.16 -5.99
C ILE A 65 -2.59 8.56 -6.02
N ILE A 66 -1.84 8.65 -4.91
CA ILE A 66 -0.48 8.10 -4.81
C ILE A 66 -0.50 6.58 -4.97
N LEU A 67 -1.41 5.90 -4.28
CA LEU A 67 -1.54 4.44 -4.37
C LEU A 67 -1.80 3.98 -5.80
N ASN A 68 -2.77 4.61 -6.48
CA ASN A 68 -3.11 4.30 -7.86
C ASN A 68 -1.93 4.54 -8.82
N TYR A 69 -1.21 5.65 -8.64
CA TYR A 69 -0.02 5.93 -9.44
C TYR A 69 1.09 4.90 -9.23
N LEU A 70 1.37 4.53 -7.97
CA LEU A 70 2.38 3.51 -7.65
C LEU A 70 2.02 2.14 -8.23
N ASP A 71 0.72 1.77 -8.26
CA ASP A 71 0.25 0.55 -8.88
C ASP A 71 0.39 0.58 -10.41
N ALA A 72 -0.01 1.68 -11.04
CA ALA A 72 0.18 1.85 -12.49
C ALA A 72 1.66 1.83 -12.88
N LYS A 73 2.53 2.48 -12.08
CA LYS A 73 3.99 2.47 -12.29
C LYS A 73 4.59 1.08 -12.12
N ARG A 74 4.11 0.29 -11.15
CA ARG A 74 4.53 -1.11 -11.00
C ARG A 74 4.13 -1.94 -12.21
N THR A 75 2.90 -1.80 -12.70
CA THR A 75 2.42 -2.50 -13.90
C THR A 75 3.27 -2.11 -15.13
N LEU A 76 3.56 -0.82 -15.30
CA LEU A 76 4.41 -0.35 -16.39
C LEU A 76 5.84 -0.87 -16.28
N ALA A 77 6.42 -0.93 -15.08
CA ALA A 77 7.74 -1.49 -14.85
C ALA A 77 7.81 -3.01 -15.10
N LEU A 78 6.71 -3.74 -14.92
CA LEU A 78 6.63 -5.15 -15.29
C LEU A 78 6.57 -5.32 -16.82
N ALA A 79 5.81 -4.47 -17.53
CA ALA A 79 5.79 -4.44 -18.99
C ALA A 79 7.16 -4.03 -19.59
N ASN A 80 7.89 -3.15 -18.92
CA ASN A 80 9.25 -2.73 -19.29
C ASN A 80 10.25 -3.89 -19.40
N LYS A 81 10.05 -4.98 -18.65
CA LYS A 81 10.90 -6.18 -18.76
C LYS A 81 10.79 -6.86 -20.13
N GLN A 82 9.74 -6.53 -20.90
CA GLN A 82 9.47 -7.07 -22.23
C GLN A 82 9.84 -6.06 -23.32
N ASP A 83 9.63 -4.76 -23.09
CA ASP A 83 9.97 -3.69 -24.03
C ASP A 83 10.31 -2.35 -23.34
N LEU A 84 11.57 -1.91 -23.49
CA LEU A 84 12.07 -0.64 -22.93
C LEU A 84 11.44 0.61 -23.58
N SER A 85 10.93 0.50 -24.81
CA SER A 85 10.34 1.62 -25.54
C SER A 85 8.99 2.03 -24.96
N VAL A 86 8.17 1.03 -24.58
CA VAL A 86 6.86 1.21 -23.94
C VAL A 86 7.00 1.99 -22.65
N TYR A 87 7.97 1.64 -21.80
CA TYR A 87 8.23 2.36 -20.55
C TYR A 87 8.59 3.82 -20.79
N ARG A 88 9.53 4.09 -21.72
CA ARG A 88 9.98 5.46 -22.02
C ARG A 88 8.85 6.34 -22.54
N GLN A 89 7.92 5.78 -23.31
CA GLN A 89 6.78 6.52 -23.85
C GLN A 89 5.67 6.75 -22.81
N GLN A 90 5.34 5.72 -22.01
CA GLN A 90 4.19 5.79 -21.11
C GLN A 90 4.50 6.42 -19.74
N GLN A 91 5.75 6.35 -19.26
CA GLN A 91 6.11 6.89 -17.95
C GLN A 91 5.87 8.41 -17.84
N PRO A 92 6.21 9.26 -18.84
CA PRO A 92 5.88 10.70 -18.79
C PRO A 92 4.38 10.97 -18.77
N ALA A 93 3.60 10.23 -19.56
CA ALA A 93 2.14 10.36 -19.61
C ALA A 93 1.52 9.99 -18.27
N LEU A 94 1.98 8.88 -17.67
CA LEU A 94 1.53 8.42 -16.36
C LEU A 94 1.85 9.44 -15.25
N PHE A 95 3.06 10.02 -15.27
CA PHE A 95 3.41 11.06 -14.31
C PHE A 95 2.62 12.36 -14.50
N ASN A 96 2.30 12.73 -15.74
CA ASN A 96 1.44 13.88 -16.02
C ASN A 96 0.01 13.68 -15.50
N ASP A 97 -0.60 12.51 -15.73
CA ASP A 97 -1.92 12.19 -15.17
C ASP A 97 -1.93 12.25 -13.64
N PHE A 98 -0.89 11.71 -12.99
CA PHE A 98 -0.71 11.81 -11.55
C PHE A 98 -0.64 13.26 -11.06
N LYS A 99 0.19 14.11 -11.69
CA LYS A 99 0.28 15.54 -11.35
C LYS A 99 -1.06 16.25 -11.50
N THR A 100 -1.79 16.00 -12.59
CA THR A 100 -3.10 16.62 -12.84
C THR A 100 -4.10 16.24 -11.74
N LYS A 101 -4.16 14.95 -11.38
CA LYS A 101 -5.02 14.47 -10.30
C LYS A 101 -4.64 15.05 -8.95
N LEU A 102 -3.35 15.15 -8.67
CA LEU A 102 -2.85 15.72 -7.42
C LEU A 102 -3.16 17.22 -7.32
N ALA A 103 -3.00 17.97 -8.41
CA ALA A 103 -3.32 19.40 -8.49
C ALA A 103 -4.83 19.70 -8.39
N ALA A 104 -5.70 18.71 -8.62
CA ALA A 104 -7.15 18.85 -8.38
C ALA A 104 -7.51 18.78 -6.88
N VAL A 105 -6.58 18.37 -6.02
CA VAL A 105 -6.80 18.15 -4.58
C VAL A 105 -5.93 19.08 -3.74
N LEU A 106 -4.68 19.25 -4.15
CA LEU A 106 -3.74 20.18 -3.54
C LEU A 106 -3.98 21.59 -4.06
N ASN A 107 -3.80 22.58 -3.21
CA ASN A 107 -3.77 23.97 -3.64
C ASN A 107 -2.45 24.28 -4.39
N SER A 108 -2.40 25.47 -5.00
CA SER A 108 -1.25 25.89 -5.82
C SER A 108 0.08 25.87 -5.05
N GLU A 109 0.09 26.31 -3.80
CA GLU A 109 1.29 26.34 -2.95
C GLU A 109 1.78 24.92 -2.62
N GLN A 110 0.86 24.04 -2.19
CA GLN A 110 1.14 22.64 -1.93
C GLN A 110 1.67 21.92 -3.18
N MET A 111 1.09 22.20 -4.34
CA MET A 111 1.52 21.60 -5.61
C MET A 111 2.89 22.13 -6.06
N SER A 112 3.15 23.42 -5.86
CA SER A 112 4.48 24.02 -6.10
C SER A 112 5.55 23.38 -5.21
N ALA A 113 5.26 23.26 -3.90
CA ALA A 113 6.14 22.59 -2.95
C ALA A 113 6.40 21.12 -3.32
N PHE A 114 5.37 20.40 -3.80
CA PHE A 114 5.53 19.05 -4.34
C PHE A 114 6.53 19.02 -5.50
N MET A 115 6.34 19.87 -6.50
CA MET A 115 7.23 19.88 -7.68
C MET A 115 8.67 20.28 -7.32
N ALA A 116 8.84 21.18 -6.35
CA ALA A 116 10.13 21.57 -5.81
C ALA A 116 10.82 20.46 -5.00
N SER A 117 10.07 19.50 -4.47
CA SER A 117 10.60 18.37 -3.69
C SER A 117 11.24 17.26 -4.52
N LYS A 118 11.35 17.44 -5.84
CA LYS A 118 12.01 16.48 -6.73
C LYS A 118 13.45 16.20 -6.25
N PRO A 119 13.78 14.96 -5.89
CA PRO A 119 15.10 14.65 -5.34
C PRO A 119 16.18 14.65 -6.44
N PRO A 120 17.45 14.93 -6.08
CA PRO A 120 18.59 14.70 -6.95
C PRO A 120 18.64 13.27 -7.51
N LEU A 121 19.14 13.12 -8.74
CA LEU A 121 19.19 11.82 -9.43
C LEU A 121 20.14 10.82 -8.77
N ASP A 122 21.05 11.24 -7.92
CA ASP A 122 22.04 10.43 -7.20
C ASP A 122 21.62 10.10 -5.76
N ASP A 123 20.62 10.78 -5.18
CA ASP A 123 20.14 10.55 -3.81
C ASP A 123 19.29 9.26 -3.68
N LYS A 124 19.92 8.09 -3.83
CA LYS A 124 19.24 6.78 -3.85
C LYS A 124 18.44 6.44 -2.59
N LYS A 125 18.66 7.14 -1.48
CA LYS A 125 17.96 6.91 -0.20
C LYS A 125 16.62 7.64 -0.13
N ASN A 126 16.37 8.59 -1.04
CA ASN A 126 15.17 9.40 -1.02
C ASN A 126 13.95 8.64 -1.57
N LEU A 127 12.94 8.46 -0.72
CA LEU A 127 11.72 7.75 -1.09
C LEU A 127 10.93 8.47 -2.20
N LEU A 128 11.05 9.80 -2.32
CA LEU A 128 10.37 10.58 -3.37
C LEU A 128 10.79 10.17 -4.77
N ARG A 129 11.95 9.53 -4.92
CA ARG A 129 12.36 8.94 -6.20
C ARG A 129 11.34 7.98 -6.74
N GLY A 130 10.64 7.24 -5.86
CA GLY A 130 9.58 6.33 -6.27
C GLY A 130 8.48 7.01 -7.06
N LEU A 131 8.27 8.32 -6.85
CA LEU A 131 7.34 9.15 -7.61
C LEU A 131 7.95 9.82 -8.85
N PHE A 132 9.18 10.33 -8.75
CA PHE A 132 9.78 11.16 -9.80
C PHE A 132 10.56 10.39 -10.88
N TYR A 133 11.02 9.17 -10.60
CA TYR A 133 11.89 8.36 -11.48
C TYR A 133 11.41 6.92 -11.57
#